data_AF-A0A7S3FB71-F1
#
_entry.id   AF-A0A7S3FB71-F1
#
_cell.length_a   1.000
_cell.length_b   1.000
_cell.length_c   1.000
_cell.angle_alpha   90.00
_cell.angle_beta   90.00
_cell.angle_gamma   90.00
#
_symmetry.space_group_name_H-M   'P 1'
#
loop_
_entity.id
_entity.type
_entity.pdbx_description
1 polymer ?
#
loop_
_entity_poly.entity_id
_entity_poly.type
_entity_poly.pdbx_seq_one_letter_code
_entity_poly.pdbx_strand_id
1 'polypeptide(L)'
;LLPLDRRVLACSVPLVGQHLVVLVKYHSVPAYAVCELCLEVLFEWEIFANLADLSVKNGYDITIRGIALSMLFAHWCYWTASFVGIPGLIAQKRRAPLESRSTSLKRSSVVLNVQGSMKRCLESTNNGMDLNAFEALVHRKKLPYQKKQIKQLFEAADVNKSNYIEEEEMQRLLAHMKIMAEVLALEAEEQHEHESVFELADASMKEKQKKEVAHLKEKALAIVSATHNAAHCLEHAAH
;
A
#
# COMPACT_ATOMS: atom_id res chain seq x y z
N LEU A 1 -36.91 -10.73 -19.09
CA LEU A 1 -35.71 -9.94 -19.44
C LEU A 1 -36.08 -8.49 -19.27
N LEU A 2 -35.51 -7.79 -18.28
CA LEU A 2 -35.71 -6.35 -18.12
C LEU A 2 -35.24 -5.66 -19.43
N PRO A 3 -35.99 -4.68 -19.96
CA PRO A 3 -35.52 -3.94 -21.12
C PRO A 3 -34.17 -3.31 -20.77
N LEU A 4 -33.19 -3.44 -21.67
CA LEU A 4 -31.88 -2.80 -21.55
C LEU A 4 -32.09 -1.29 -21.70
N ASP A 5 -32.46 -0.66 -20.60
CA ASP A 5 -32.63 0.78 -20.56
C ASP A 5 -31.27 1.46 -20.43
N ARG A 6 -31.10 2.59 -21.11
CA ARG A 6 -29.86 3.36 -21.11
C ARG A 6 -29.41 3.71 -19.70
N ARG A 7 -30.36 3.96 -18.80
CA ARG A 7 -30.11 4.33 -17.39
C ARG A 7 -29.51 3.19 -16.59
N VAL A 8 -30.09 1.99 -16.72
CA VAL A 8 -29.58 0.77 -16.07
C VAL A 8 -28.21 0.42 -16.62
N LEU A 9 -28.01 0.59 -17.93
CA LEU A 9 -26.72 0.38 -18.55
C LEU A 9 -25.67 1.39 -18.05
N ALA A 10 -26.02 2.68 -17.95
CA ALA A 10 -25.13 3.72 -17.44
C ALA A 10 -24.65 3.43 -16.01
N CYS A 11 -25.53 2.94 -15.13
CA CYS A 11 -25.14 2.52 -13.78
C CYS A 11 -24.31 1.22 -13.75
N SER A 12 -24.49 0.32 -14.72
CA SER A 12 -23.81 -0.98 -14.77
C SER A 12 -22.42 -0.93 -15.42
N VAL A 13 -22.19 0.01 -16.34
CA VAL A 13 -20.91 0.12 -17.08
C VAL A 13 -19.71 0.37 -16.14
N PRO A 14 -19.78 1.30 -15.15
CA PRO A 14 -18.68 1.47 -14.20
C PRO A 14 -18.34 0.21 -13.41
N LEU A 15 -19.36 -0.55 -12.96
CA LEU A 15 -19.19 -1.82 -12.25
C LEU A 15 -18.47 -2.88 -13.11
N VAL A 16 -18.88 -3.01 -14.38
CA VAL A 16 -18.18 -3.90 -15.32
C VAL A 16 -16.76 -3.40 -15.57
N GLY A 17 -16.57 -2.08 -15.65
CA GLY A 17 -15.27 -1.43 -15.78
C GLY A 17 -14.31 -1.81 -14.65
N GLN A 18 -14.78 -1.86 -13.40
CA GLN A 18 -13.95 -2.25 -12.24
C GLN A 18 -13.38 -3.66 -12.44
N HIS A 19 -14.20 -4.61 -12.89
CA HIS A 19 -13.72 -5.96 -13.19
C HIS A 19 -12.68 -6.02 -14.31
N LEU A 20 -12.77 -5.14 -15.31
CA LEU A 20 -11.76 -5.06 -16.37
C LEU A 20 -10.45 -4.42 -15.87
N VAL A 21 -10.56 -3.42 -15.00
CA VAL A 21 -9.42 -2.70 -14.43
C VAL A 21 -8.59 -3.59 -13.49
N VAL A 22 -9.13 -4.69 -12.95
CA VAL A 22 -8.35 -5.71 -12.21
C VAL A 22 -7.12 -6.18 -12.99
N LEU A 23 -7.14 -6.20 -14.32
CA LEU A 23 -5.96 -6.57 -15.13
C LEU A 23 -4.81 -5.55 -14.98
N VAL A 24 -5.12 -4.28 -14.75
CA VAL A 24 -4.13 -3.20 -14.53
C VAL A 24 -3.36 -3.42 -13.23
N LYS A 25 -3.95 -4.10 -12.25
CA LYS A 25 -3.30 -4.44 -10.97
C LYS A 25 -1.98 -5.19 -11.15
N TYR A 26 -1.90 -6.05 -12.17
CA TYR A 26 -0.70 -6.85 -12.45
C TYR A 26 0.42 -6.06 -13.11
N HIS A 27 0.15 -4.85 -13.60
CA HIS A 27 1.15 -3.99 -14.22
C HIS A 27 1.55 -2.81 -13.33
N SER A 28 0.59 -2.19 -12.64
CA SER A 28 0.85 -1.06 -11.77
C SER A 28 -0.26 -0.93 -10.73
N VAL A 29 0.06 -1.31 -9.50
CA VAL A 29 -0.83 -1.14 -8.33
C VAL A 29 -1.29 0.32 -8.13
N PRO A 30 -0.45 1.38 -8.28
CA PRO A 30 -0.94 2.74 -8.13
C PRO A 30 -1.86 3.16 -9.27
N ALA A 31 -1.59 2.72 -10.52
CA ALA A 31 -2.49 3.00 -11.63
C ALA A 31 -3.84 2.29 -11.45
N TYR A 32 -3.83 1.04 -10.99
CA TYR A 32 -5.03 0.30 -10.61
C TYR A 32 -5.85 1.06 -9.56
N ALA A 33 -5.20 1.52 -8.48
CA ALA A 33 -5.88 2.28 -7.43
C ALA A 33 -6.53 3.58 -7.95
N VAL A 34 -5.85 4.32 -8.83
CA VAL A 34 -6.40 5.54 -9.45
C VAL A 34 -7.57 5.22 -10.37
N CYS A 35 -7.45 4.18 -11.22
CA CYS A 35 -8.52 3.78 -12.12
C CYS A 35 -9.76 3.29 -11.37
N GLU A 36 -9.59 2.46 -10.34
CA GLU A 36 -10.67 2.05 -9.44
C GLU A 36 -11.35 3.25 -8.79
N LEU A 37 -10.57 4.21 -8.27
CA LEU A 37 -11.10 5.43 -7.67
C LEU A 37 -11.92 6.27 -8.66
N CYS A 38 -11.45 6.41 -9.90
CA CYS A 38 -12.18 7.14 -10.93
C CYS A 38 -13.49 6.43 -11.32
N LEU A 39 -13.47 5.10 -11.47
CA LEU A 39 -14.67 4.31 -11.78
C LEU A 39 -15.69 4.35 -10.65
N GLU A 40 -15.22 4.34 -9.41
CA GLU A 40 -16.04 4.47 -8.21
C GLU A 40 -16.77 5.83 -8.18
N VAL A 41 -16.05 6.93 -8.41
CA VAL A 41 -16.66 8.28 -8.47
C VAL A 41 -17.66 8.38 -9.63
N LEU A 42 -17.35 7.79 -10.79
CA LEU A 42 -18.27 7.73 -11.93
C LEU A 42 -19.52 6.92 -11.61
N PHE A 43 -19.39 5.79 -10.93
CA PHE A 43 -20.51 4.97 -10.49
C PHE A 43 -21.46 5.75 -9.56
N GLU A 44 -20.92 6.39 -8.53
CA GLU A 44 -21.72 7.19 -7.60
C GLU A 44 -22.43 8.34 -8.33
N TRP A 45 -21.72 9.03 -9.23
CA TRP A 45 -22.28 10.11 -10.03
C TRP A 45 -23.46 9.63 -10.89
N GLU A 46 -23.32 8.50 -11.58
CA GLU A 46 -24.40 7.92 -12.40
C GLU A 46 -25.59 7.48 -11.54
N ILE A 47 -25.37 6.89 -10.36
CA ILE A 47 -26.47 6.57 -9.44
C ILE A 47 -27.19 7.84 -9.01
N PHE A 48 -26.48 8.90 -8.59
CA PHE A 48 -27.10 10.14 -8.16
C PHE A 48 -27.87 10.82 -9.30
N ALA A 49 -27.31 10.87 -10.51
CA ALA A 49 -27.95 11.45 -11.68
C ALA A 49 -29.25 10.73 -12.06
N ASN A 50 -29.29 9.41 -11.91
CA ASN A 50 -30.46 8.59 -12.28
C ASN A 50 -31.39 8.26 -11.09
N LEU A 51 -31.09 8.68 -9.86
CA LEU A 51 -31.82 8.25 -8.66
C LEU A 51 -33.29 8.68 -8.65
N ALA A 52 -33.59 9.89 -9.11
CA ALA A 52 -34.96 10.39 -9.24
C ALA A 52 -35.73 9.64 -10.34
N ASP A 53 -34.99 9.24 -11.37
CA ASP A 53 -35.49 8.55 -12.54
C ASP A 53 -35.83 7.08 -12.26
N LEU A 54 -35.08 6.43 -11.36
CA LEU A 54 -35.32 5.08 -10.84
C LEU A 54 -36.47 5.05 -9.80
N SER A 55 -37.61 5.67 -10.12
CA SER A 55 -38.78 5.69 -9.24
C SER A 55 -39.95 4.91 -9.83
N VAL A 56 -40.85 4.47 -8.94
CA VAL A 56 -42.09 3.76 -9.32
C VAL A 56 -42.95 4.60 -10.28
N LYS A 57 -42.87 5.94 -10.19
CA LYS A 57 -43.58 6.86 -11.09
C LYS A 57 -43.15 6.72 -12.55
N ASN A 58 -41.92 6.29 -12.79
CA ASN A 58 -41.36 6.07 -14.12
C ASN A 58 -41.44 4.59 -14.55
N GLY A 59 -42.17 3.75 -13.82
CA GLY A 59 -42.38 2.35 -14.17
C GLY A 59 -41.29 1.38 -13.70
N TYR A 60 -40.33 1.83 -12.88
CA TYR A 60 -39.33 0.94 -12.28
C TYR A 60 -39.86 0.28 -11.01
N ASP A 61 -39.42 -0.96 -10.78
CA ASP A 61 -39.68 -1.67 -9.53
C ASP A 61 -38.94 -0.98 -8.36
N ILE A 62 -39.58 -0.95 -7.19
CA ILE A 62 -39.01 -0.43 -5.94
C ILE A 62 -37.72 -1.16 -5.56
N THR A 63 -37.60 -2.43 -5.96
CA THR A 63 -36.42 -3.27 -5.75
C THR A 63 -35.17 -2.68 -6.41
N ILE A 64 -35.27 -2.17 -7.63
CA ILE A 64 -34.13 -1.59 -8.38
C ILE A 64 -33.58 -0.36 -7.64
N ARG A 65 -34.47 0.51 -7.17
CA ARG A 65 -34.08 1.69 -6.38
C ARG A 65 -33.45 1.28 -5.06
N GLY A 66 -34.02 0.26 -4.40
CA GLY A 66 -33.47 -0.31 -3.17
C GLY A 66 -32.05 -0.83 -3.35
N ILE A 67 -31.80 -1.58 -4.44
CA ILE A 67 -30.48 -2.11 -4.80
C ILE A 67 -29.49 -0.98 -5.09
N ALA A 68 -29.88 0.04 -5.85
CA ALA A 68 -29.01 1.18 -6.14
C ALA A 68 -28.60 1.92 -4.85
N LEU A 69 -29.55 2.16 -3.94
CA LEU A 69 -29.30 2.81 -2.65
C LEU A 69 -28.46 1.94 -1.71
N SER A 70 -28.67 0.63 -1.66
CA SER A 70 -27.88 -0.27 -0.81
C SER A 70 -26.43 -0.40 -1.31
N MET A 71 -26.23 -0.47 -2.63
CA MET A 71 -24.89 -0.44 -3.23
C MET A 71 -24.18 0.88 -2.93
N LEU A 72 -24.85 2.01 -3.15
CA LEU A 72 -24.29 3.33 -2.82
C LEU A 72 -23.91 3.43 -1.33
N PHE A 73 -24.76 2.93 -0.44
CA PHE A 73 -24.46 2.91 1.00
C PHE A 73 -23.22 2.05 1.32
N ALA A 74 -23.12 0.86 0.73
CA ALA A 74 -21.95 -0.01 0.93
C ALA A 74 -20.64 0.66 0.46
N HIS A 75 -20.67 1.34 -0.68
CA HIS A 75 -19.53 2.09 -1.22
C HIS A 75 -19.10 3.23 -0.28
N TRP A 76 -20.06 3.95 0.29
CA TRP A 76 -19.79 4.95 1.33
C TRP A 76 -19.17 4.36 2.61
N CYS A 77 -19.55 3.16 3.01
CA CYS A 77 -18.87 2.43 4.09
C CYS A 77 -17.40 2.11 3.74
N TYR A 78 -17.09 1.75 2.50
CA TYR A 78 -15.72 1.52 2.06
C TYR A 78 -14.88 2.81 2.02
N TRP A 79 -15.46 3.92 1.57
CA TRP A 79 -14.81 5.24 1.63
C TRP A 79 -14.45 5.62 3.06
N THR A 80 -15.42 5.55 3.97
CA THR A 80 -15.19 5.89 5.39
C THR A 80 -14.12 5.00 6.02
N ALA A 81 -14.12 3.69 5.76
CA ALA A 81 -13.06 2.80 6.21
C ALA A 81 -11.68 3.19 5.63
N SER A 82 -11.62 3.54 4.34
CA SER A 82 -10.38 3.98 3.69
C SER A 82 -9.85 5.28 4.28
N PHE A 83 -10.71 6.27 4.52
CA PHE A 83 -10.34 7.55 5.14
C PHE A 83 -9.81 7.38 6.57
N VAL A 84 -10.39 6.46 7.35
CA VAL A 84 -9.92 6.15 8.71
C VAL A 84 -8.49 5.57 8.70
N GLY A 85 -8.10 4.87 7.62
CA GLY A 85 -6.74 4.32 7.47
C GLY A 85 -5.66 5.33 7.09
N ILE A 86 -6.02 6.44 6.42
CA ILE A 86 -5.05 7.41 5.87
C ILE A 86 -4.11 8.01 6.93
N PRO A 87 -4.57 8.45 8.12
CA PRO A 87 -3.68 8.99 9.14
C PRO A 87 -2.58 8.01 9.57
N GLY A 88 -2.91 6.71 9.65
CA GLY A 88 -1.96 5.65 9.98
C GLY A 88 -0.86 5.50 8.93
N LEU A 89 -1.24 5.53 7.65
CA LEU A 89 -0.28 5.47 6.53
C LEU A 89 0.65 6.69 6.51
N ILE A 90 0.11 7.88 6.76
CA ILE A 90 0.92 9.12 6.86
C ILE A 90 1.89 9.04 8.03
N ALA A 91 1.45 8.52 9.18
CA ALA A 91 2.31 8.35 10.35
C ALA A 91 3.44 7.31 10.10
N GLN A 92 3.13 6.23 9.37
CA GLN A 92 4.10 5.20 9.01
C GLN A 92 5.14 5.71 8.01
N LYS A 93 4.72 6.44 6.97
CA LYS A 93 5.63 7.07 6.00
C LYS A 93 6.62 8.04 6.65
N ARG A 94 6.24 8.69 7.76
CA ARG A 94 7.16 9.57 8.53
C ARG A 94 8.22 8.81 9.32
N ARG A 95 8.06 7.51 9.59
CA ARG A 95 9.00 6.70 10.37
C ARG A 95 9.98 5.90 9.52
N ALA A 96 9.64 5.59 8.27
CA ALA A 96 10.49 4.84 7.34
C ALA A 96 11.84 5.49 6.91
N PRO A 97 12.00 6.83 6.82
CA PRO A 97 13.20 7.41 6.19
C PRO A 97 14.52 7.21 6.95
N LEU A 98 14.48 6.77 8.21
CA LEU A 98 15.68 6.71 9.07
C LEU A 98 16.24 5.30 9.28
N GLU A 99 15.53 4.23 8.88
CA GLU A 99 15.91 2.85 9.19
C GLU A 99 16.29 1.98 7.96
N SER A 100 15.90 2.40 6.75
CA SER A 100 16.03 1.58 5.52
C SER A 100 17.46 1.44 5.00
N ARG A 101 18.39 2.35 5.36
CA ARG A 101 19.78 2.29 4.85
C ARG A 101 20.74 1.40 5.64
N SER A 102 20.35 0.88 6.81
CA SER A 102 21.25 0.09 7.68
C SER A 102 20.78 -1.34 8.00
N THR A 103 19.55 -1.70 7.65
CA THR A 103 18.88 -2.93 8.11
C THR A 103 18.85 -4.06 7.07
N SER A 104 18.82 -3.75 5.77
CA SER A 104 18.83 -4.77 4.69
C SER A 104 20.12 -5.62 4.70
N LEU A 105 21.30 -4.99 4.78
CA LEU A 105 22.58 -5.72 4.87
C LEU A 105 22.78 -6.47 6.20
N LYS A 106 22.14 -6.03 7.29
CA LYS A 106 22.25 -6.72 8.59
C LYS A 106 21.34 -7.94 8.69
N ARG A 107 20.14 -7.94 8.09
CA ARG A 107 19.17 -9.04 8.24
C ARG A 107 19.65 -10.37 7.65
N SER A 108 20.28 -10.33 6.47
CA SER A 108 20.83 -11.54 5.84
C SER A 108 22.01 -12.13 6.64
N SER A 109 22.82 -11.26 7.27
CA SER A 109 23.93 -11.70 8.15
C SER A 109 23.47 -12.34 9.47
N VAL A 110 22.31 -11.94 10.00
CA VAL A 110 21.77 -12.49 11.26
C VAL A 110 21.27 -13.92 11.07
N VAL A 111 20.55 -14.22 9.98
CA VAL A 111 20.02 -15.57 9.71
C VAL A 111 21.15 -16.59 9.55
N LEU A 112 22.20 -16.24 8.79
CA LEU A 112 23.39 -17.10 8.62
C LEU A 112 24.16 -17.30 9.93
N ASN A 113 24.24 -16.28 10.80
CA ASN A 113 24.92 -16.36 12.09
C ASN A 113 24.10 -17.14 13.14
N VAL A 114 22.76 -17.19 13.02
CA VAL A 114 21.90 -18.01 13.89
C VAL A 114 22.08 -19.50 13.59
N GLN A 115 22.12 -19.88 12.32
CA GLN A 115 22.31 -21.28 11.89
C GLN A 115 23.59 -21.91 12.46
N GLY A 116 24.72 -21.19 12.34
CA GLY A 116 26.01 -21.68 12.86
C GLY A 116 26.11 -21.73 14.39
N SER A 117 25.24 -21.03 15.13
CA SER A 117 25.16 -21.13 16.59
C SER A 117 24.20 -22.21 17.07
N MET A 118 23.09 -22.42 16.35
CA MET A 118 22.17 -23.53 16.63
C MET A 118 22.87 -24.87 16.50
N LYS A 119 23.60 -25.08 15.39
CA LYS A 119 24.32 -26.32 15.15
C LYS A 119 25.34 -26.64 16.25
N ARG A 120 26.11 -25.62 16.69
CA ARG A 120 27.09 -25.78 17.79
C ARG A 120 26.46 -26.07 19.15
N CYS A 121 25.28 -25.53 19.44
CA CYS A 121 24.57 -25.87 20.67
C CYS A 121 24.05 -27.31 20.64
N LEU A 122 23.57 -27.77 19.49
CA LEU A 122 23.07 -29.13 19.30
C LEU A 122 24.20 -30.18 19.40
N GLU A 123 25.36 -29.90 18.80
CA GLU A 123 26.57 -30.72 18.93
C GLU A 123 27.08 -30.82 20.38
N SER A 124 26.78 -29.82 21.23
CA SER A 124 27.14 -29.84 22.65
C SER A 124 26.18 -30.65 23.52
N THR A 125 24.98 -30.94 23.02
CA THR A 125 23.91 -31.61 23.76
C THR A 125 23.55 -32.91 23.04
N ASN A 126 24.11 -34.04 23.47
CA ASN A 126 23.85 -35.36 22.88
C ASN A 126 22.37 -35.79 22.86
N ASN A 127 21.47 -35.06 23.53
CA ASN A 127 20.06 -35.41 23.72
C ASN A 127 19.06 -34.37 23.16
N GLY A 128 19.48 -33.54 22.20
CA GLY A 128 18.59 -32.51 21.63
C GLY A 128 18.48 -31.25 22.50
N MET A 129 17.71 -30.27 22.02
CA MET A 129 17.59 -28.94 22.64
C MET A 129 16.27 -28.77 23.37
N ASP A 130 16.31 -28.56 24.69
CA ASP A 130 15.10 -28.29 25.49
C ASP A 130 14.61 -26.83 25.32
N LEU A 131 13.41 -26.53 25.81
CA LEU A 131 12.81 -25.20 25.71
C LEU A 131 13.67 -24.11 26.37
N ASN A 132 14.35 -24.42 27.48
CA ASN A 132 15.17 -23.45 28.20
C ASN A 132 16.43 -23.09 27.41
N ALA A 133 17.10 -24.10 26.83
CA ALA A 133 18.25 -23.89 25.96
C ALA A 133 17.85 -23.13 24.68
N PHE A 134 16.69 -23.45 24.12
CA PHE A 134 16.13 -22.74 22.97
C PHE A 134 15.82 -21.27 23.30
N GLU A 135 15.16 -21.00 24.43
CA GLU A 135 14.87 -19.63 24.91
C GLU A 135 16.16 -18.84 25.14
N ALA A 136 17.16 -19.45 25.80
CA ALA A 136 18.46 -18.85 26.04
C ALA A 136 19.18 -18.51 24.72
N LEU A 137 19.08 -19.38 23.72
CA LEU A 137 19.66 -19.16 22.40
C LEU A 137 19.01 -17.97 21.68
N VAL A 138 17.67 -17.90 21.67
CA VAL A 138 16.90 -16.81 21.06
C VAL A 138 17.27 -15.46 21.70
N HIS A 139 17.36 -15.42 23.04
CA HIS A 139 17.79 -14.22 23.77
C HIS A 139 19.25 -13.85 23.49
N ARG A 140 20.16 -14.83 23.43
CA ARG A 140 21.58 -14.59 23.13
C ARG A 140 21.78 -13.97 21.76
N LYS A 141 20.92 -14.32 20.79
CA LYS A 141 20.93 -13.77 19.42
C LYS A 141 20.16 -12.45 19.30
N LYS A 142 19.60 -11.93 20.40
CA LYS A 142 18.82 -10.68 20.45
C LYS A 142 17.66 -10.69 19.44
N LEU A 143 17.04 -11.84 19.24
CA LEU A 143 15.86 -11.93 18.36
C LEU A 143 14.65 -11.30 19.07
N PRO A 144 13.81 -10.53 18.36
CA PRO A 144 12.71 -9.76 18.96
C PRO A 144 11.45 -10.61 19.22
N TYR A 145 11.61 -11.82 19.75
CA TYR A 145 10.48 -12.69 20.08
C TYR A 145 10.08 -12.57 21.55
N GLN A 146 8.79 -12.44 21.82
CA GLN A 146 8.24 -12.53 23.17
C GLN A 146 8.26 -13.98 23.66
N LYS A 147 8.36 -14.20 24.98
CA LYS A 147 8.38 -15.55 25.59
C LYS A 147 7.25 -16.47 25.10
N LYS A 148 6.04 -15.92 24.92
CA LYS A 148 4.90 -16.68 24.36
C LYS A 148 5.15 -17.14 22.91
N GLN A 149 5.73 -16.29 22.09
CA GLN A 149 6.06 -16.61 20.69
C GLN A 149 7.20 -17.63 20.59
N ILE A 150 8.20 -17.54 21.48
CA ILE A 150 9.28 -18.52 21.57
C ILE A 150 8.71 -19.90 21.91
N LYS A 151 7.80 -19.96 22.89
CA LYS A 151 7.13 -21.21 23.28
C LYS A 151 6.31 -21.80 22.12
N GLN A 152 5.53 -20.98 21.43
CA GLN A 152 4.76 -21.42 20.25
C GLN A 152 5.67 -21.92 19.13
N LEU A 153 6.80 -21.25 18.90
CA LEU A 153 7.77 -21.66 17.88
C LEU A 153 8.44 -22.98 18.25
N PHE A 154 8.74 -23.20 19.53
CA PHE A 154 9.26 -24.46 20.04
C PHE A 154 8.24 -25.59 19.88
N GLU A 155 6.99 -25.37 20.30
CA GLU A 155 5.89 -26.35 20.16
C GLU A 155 5.59 -26.67 18.68
N ALA A 156 5.77 -25.72 17.78
CA ALA A 156 5.62 -25.94 16.34
C ALA A 156 6.80 -26.71 15.72
N ALA A 157 7.99 -26.60 16.32
CA ALA A 157 9.20 -27.29 15.87
C ALA A 157 9.28 -28.73 16.40
N ASP A 158 8.82 -28.96 17.63
CA ASP A 158 8.73 -30.28 18.29
C ASP A 158 7.52 -31.07 17.77
N VAL A 159 7.67 -31.64 16.58
CA VAL A 159 6.60 -32.36 15.86
C VAL A 159 6.25 -33.65 16.59
N ASN A 160 7.26 -34.31 17.17
CA ASN A 160 7.08 -35.58 17.87
C ASN A 160 6.62 -35.41 19.33
N LYS A 161 6.55 -34.17 19.85
CA LYS A 161 6.17 -33.83 21.24
C LYS A 161 7.08 -34.47 22.27
N SER A 162 8.36 -34.63 21.95
CA SER A 162 9.35 -35.19 22.87
C SER A 162 9.74 -34.22 23.99
N ASN A 163 9.38 -32.94 23.86
CA ASN A 163 9.87 -31.79 24.64
C ASN A 163 11.35 -31.45 24.38
N TYR A 164 11.92 -32.00 23.31
CA TYR A 164 13.26 -31.69 22.84
C TYR A 164 13.19 -31.45 21.34
N ILE A 165 13.95 -30.49 20.83
CA ILE A 165 14.12 -30.33 19.39
C ILE A 165 15.31 -31.18 18.97
N GLU A 166 15.03 -32.23 18.20
CA GLU A 166 16.05 -33.10 17.61
C GLU A 166 16.73 -32.43 16.40
N GLU A 167 17.83 -33.01 15.90
CA GLU A 167 18.58 -32.42 14.79
C GLU A 167 17.73 -32.27 13.52
N GLU A 168 16.90 -33.27 13.19
CA GLU A 168 16.03 -33.21 12.02
C GLU A 168 14.97 -32.12 12.13
N GLU A 169 14.35 -31.97 13.30
CA GLU A 169 13.35 -30.94 13.59
C GLU A 169 13.99 -29.54 13.56
N MET A 170 15.21 -29.41 14.08
CA MET A 170 15.99 -28.19 14.01
C MET A 170 16.30 -27.79 12.56
N GLN A 171 16.69 -28.76 11.72
CA GLN A 171 16.95 -28.50 10.29
C GLN A 171 15.68 -28.03 9.57
N ARG A 172 14.51 -28.62 9.89
CA ARG A 172 13.21 -28.17 9.35
C ARG A 172 12.86 -26.75 9.81
N LEU A 173 13.05 -26.45 11.10
CA LEU A 173 12.82 -25.12 11.65
C LEU A 173 13.71 -24.07 10.96
N LEU A 174 15.00 -24.38 10.78
CA LEU A 174 15.95 -23.52 10.09
C LEU A 174 15.57 -23.30 8.62
N ALA A 175 15.14 -24.35 7.91
CA ALA A 175 14.66 -24.23 6.54
C ALA A 175 13.44 -23.31 6.46
N HIS A 176 12.48 -23.47 7.37
CA HIS A 176 11.30 -22.62 7.44
C HIS A 176 11.64 -21.17 7.75
N MET A 177 12.54 -20.92 8.70
CA MET A 177 13.02 -19.57 9.01
C MET A 177 13.76 -18.92 7.84
N LYS A 178 14.52 -19.70 7.06
CA LYS A 178 15.21 -19.21 5.87
C LYS A 178 14.22 -18.79 4.79
N ILE A 179 13.20 -19.62 4.51
CA ILE A 179 12.14 -19.29 3.55
C ILE A 179 11.40 -18.02 3.99
N MET A 180 11.00 -17.91 5.27
CA MET A 180 10.35 -16.71 5.77
C MET A 180 11.23 -15.47 5.65
N ALA A 181 12.54 -15.59 5.89
CA ALA A 181 13.47 -14.47 5.74
C ALA A 181 13.62 -14.04 4.27
N GLU A 182 13.64 -14.99 3.33
CA GLU A 182 13.69 -14.70 1.90
C GLU A 182 12.38 -14.04 1.41
N VAL A 183 11.22 -14.53 1.83
CA VAL A 183 9.92 -13.92 1.51
C VAL A 183 9.85 -12.49 2.04
N LEU A 184 10.24 -12.26 3.30
CA LEU A 184 10.28 -10.92 3.88
C LEU A 184 11.31 -9.99 3.21
N ALA A 185 12.39 -10.55 2.64
CA ALA A 185 13.35 -9.77 1.87
C ALA A 185 12.77 -9.35 0.52
N LEU A 186 12.07 -10.25 -0.18
CA LEU A 186 11.39 -9.95 -1.44
C LEU A 186 10.28 -8.91 -1.24
N GLU A 187 9.47 -9.05 -0.17
CA GLU A 187 8.44 -8.05 0.18
C GLU A 187 9.05 -6.67 0.49
N ALA A 188 10.23 -6.63 1.12
CA ALA A 188 10.93 -5.39 1.40
C ALA A 188 11.54 -4.75 0.12
N GLU A 189 11.99 -5.56 -0.83
CA GLU A 189 12.46 -5.09 -2.14
C GLU A 189 11.30 -4.54 -2.98
N GLU A 190 10.15 -5.22 -3.04
CA GLU A 190 8.94 -4.71 -3.70
C GLU A 190 8.46 -3.39 -3.09
N GLN A 191 8.50 -3.26 -1.76
CA GLN A 191 8.16 -2.01 -1.08
C GLN A 191 9.15 -0.88 -1.41
N HIS A 192 10.45 -1.19 -1.53
CA HIS A 192 11.46 -0.21 -1.88
C HIS A 192 11.35 0.24 -3.35
N GLU A 193 11.03 -0.67 -4.28
CA GLU A 193 10.72 -0.30 -5.67
C GLU A 193 9.49 0.61 -5.73
N HIS A 194 8.43 0.26 -5.00
CA HIS A 194 7.25 1.10 -4.86
C HIS A 194 7.58 2.51 -4.33
N GLU A 195 8.43 2.61 -3.31
CA GLU A 195 8.83 3.89 -2.72
C GLU A 195 9.69 4.72 -3.69
N SER A 196 10.59 4.08 -4.45
CA SER A 196 11.42 4.74 -5.46
C SER A 196 10.61 5.33 -6.62
N VAL A 197 9.53 4.65 -7.04
CA VAL A 197 8.61 5.13 -8.08
C VAL A 197 7.84 6.36 -7.58
N PHE A 198 7.43 6.38 -6.31
CA PHE A 198 6.80 7.55 -5.69
C PHE A 198 7.76 8.73 -5.55
N GLU A 199 9.03 8.51 -5.20
CA GLU A 199 10.04 9.57 -5.15
C GLU A 199 10.32 10.18 -6.53
N LEU A 200 10.40 9.36 -7.58
CA LEU A 200 10.54 9.81 -8.96
C LEU A 200 9.33 10.64 -9.43
N ALA A 201 8.11 10.21 -9.07
CA ALA A 201 6.88 10.94 -9.39
C ALA A 201 6.83 12.30 -8.66
N ASP A 202 7.23 12.35 -7.39
CA ASP A 202 7.24 13.58 -6.59
C ASP A 202 8.32 14.57 -7.07
N ALA A 203 9.49 14.08 -7.50
CA ALA A 203 10.53 14.88 -8.11
C ALA A 203 10.08 15.49 -9.46
N SER A 204 9.43 14.69 -10.30
CA SER A 204 8.88 15.14 -11.59
C SER A 204 7.78 16.21 -11.41
N MET A 205 6.88 16.02 -10.44
CA MET A 205 5.88 17.02 -10.05
C MET A 205 6.51 18.35 -9.60
N LYS A 206 7.54 18.29 -8.74
CA LYS A 206 8.25 19.50 -8.27
C LYS A 206 8.95 20.22 -9.42
N GLU A 207 9.53 19.50 -10.37
CA GLU A 207 10.15 20.11 -11.55
C GLU A 207 9.12 20.81 -12.44
N LYS A 208 7.95 20.19 -12.66
CA LYS A 208 6.85 20.79 -13.42
C LYS A 208 6.32 22.06 -12.76
N GLN A 209 6.10 22.04 -11.44
CA GLN A 209 5.69 23.23 -10.69
C GLN A 209 6.74 24.34 -10.78
N LYS A 210 8.03 24.01 -10.68
CA LYS A 210 9.12 24.99 -10.81
C LYS A 210 9.12 25.67 -12.19
N LYS A 211 8.86 24.91 -13.26
CA LYS A 211 8.75 25.44 -14.64
C LYS A 211 7.54 26.36 -14.80
N GLU A 212 6.38 25.98 -14.25
CA GLU A 212 5.17 26.83 -14.29
C GLU A 212 5.36 28.14 -13.53
N VAL A 213 5.96 28.09 -12.33
CA VAL A 213 6.24 29.30 -11.54
C VAL A 213 7.23 30.21 -12.26
N ALA A 214 8.26 29.67 -12.90
CA ALA A 214 9.22 30.46 -13.69
C ALA A 214 8.52 31.17 -14.87
N HIS A 215 7.68 30.44 -15.62
CA HIS A 215 6.93 31.00 -16.73
C HIS A 215 5.92 32.07 -16.30
N LEU A 216 5.25 31.91 -15.15
CA LEU A 216 4.37 32.93 -14.59
C LEU A 216 5.13 34.20 -14.17
N LYS A 217 6.34 34.06 -13.60
CA LYS A 217 7.21 35.21 -13.27
C LYS A 217 7.63 35.99 -14.51
N GLU A 218 7.98 35.29 -15.59
CA GLU A 218 8.36 35.92 -16.85
C GLU A 218 7.19 36.73 -17.46
N LYS A 219 5.97 36.15 -17.46
CA LYS A 219 4.77 36.87 -17.89
C LYS A 219 4.47 38.10 -17.03
N ALA A 220 4.63 38.00 -15.71
CA ALA A 220 4.42 39.13 -14.81
C ALA A 220 5.43 40.27 -15.07
N LEU A 221 6.71 39.93 -15.29
CA LEU A 221 7.75 40.91 -15.65
C LEU A 221 7.45 41.59 -17.00
N ALA A 222 6.97 40.85 -17.99
CA ALA A 222 6.58 41.41 -19.28
C ALA A 222 5.41 42.42 -19.14
N ILE A 223 4.42 42.10 -18.32
CA ILE A 223 3.29 43.01 -18.03
C ILE A 223 3.79 44.28 -17.33
N VAL A 224 4.66 44.16 -16.31
CA VAL A 224 5.22 45.31 -15.60
C VAL A 224 6.06 46.20 -16.51
N SER A 225 6.84 45.61 -17.41
CA SER A 225 7.61 46.38 -18.41
C SER A 225 6.69 47.10 -19.40
N ALA A 226 5.63 46.44 -19.88
CA ALA A 226 4.66 47.05 -20.77
C ALA A 226 3.90 48.21 -20.11
N THR A 227 3.49 48.07 -18.84
CA THR A 227 2.82 49.15 -18.11
C THR A 227 3.75 50.32 -17.82
N HIS A 228 5.01 50.07 -17.49
CA HIS A 228 6.02 51.12 -17.30
C HIS A 228 6.26 51.91 -18.59
N ASN A 229 6.43 51.22 -19.72
CA ASN A 229 6.60 51.86 -21.03
C ASN A 229 5.36 52.67 -21.44
N ALA A 230 4.15 52.15 -21.17
CA ALA A 230 2.90 52.86 -21.43
C ALA A 230 2.79 54.14 -20.58
N ALA A 231 3.17 54.09 -19.30
CA ALA A 231 3.20 55.26 -18.43
C ALA A 231 4.16 56.34 -18.95
N HIS A 232 5.36 55.95 -19.37
CA HIS A 232 6.35 56.88 -19.94
C HIS A 232 5.87 57.52 -21.26
N CYS A 233 5.13 56.78 -22.09
CA CYS A 233 4.52 57.33 -23.31
C CYS A 233 3.44 58.38 -22.99
N LEU A 234 2.65 58.16 -21.94
CA LEU A 234 1.61 59.10 -21.50
C LEU A 234 2.21 60.39 -20.91
N GLU A 235 3.30 60.29 -20.14
CA GLU A 235 4.03 61.47 -19.65
C GLU A 235 4.59 62.32 -20.79
N HIS A 236 5.18 61.68 -21.80
CA HIS A 236 5.68 62.40 -22.99
C HIS A 236 4.56 63.05 -23.82
N ALA A 237 3.37 62.46 -23.88
CA ALA A 237 2.24 63.03 -24.61
C ALA A 237 1.58 64.21 -23.87
N ALA A 238 1.83 64.37 -22.57
CA ALA A 238 1.28 65.44 -21.75
C ALA A 238 2.13 66.73 -21.78
N HIS A 239 3.35 66.68 -22.31
CA HIS A 239 4.28 67.81 -22.47
C HIS A 239 4.22 68.40 -23.88
#